data_AF-A0A9X1IGK4-F1
#
_entry.id   AF-A0A9X1IGK4-F1
#
_cell.length_a   1.000
_cell.length_b   1.000
_cell.length_c   1.000
_cell.angle_alpha   90.00
_cell.angle_beta   90.00
_cell.angle_gamma   90.00
#
_symmetry.space_group_name_H-M   'P 1'
#
loop_
_entity.id
_entity.type
_entity.pdbx_description
1 polymer ?
#
loop_
_entity_poly.entity_id
_entity_poly.type
_entity_poly.pdbx_seq_one_letter_code
_entity_poly.pdbx_strand_id
1 'polypeptide(L)'
;MPDEFHVSSLVVHCRKECAGGIAAVLRTMEGMEVHGGVAEGKLVVTLETASEGEIVERLNAVQLMDGVLAATLVFHQFDAPDSSDASTGSCKPWNSRVVT
;
A
#
# COMPACT_ATOMS: atom_id res chain seq x y z
N MET A 1 17.52 14.82 3.99
CA MET A 1 16.26 15.13 3.29
C MET A 1 15.28 14.08 3.77
N PRO A 2 14.04 14.41 4.15
CA PRO A 2 13.12 13.38 4.57
C PRO A 2 12.79 12.56 3.31
N ASP A 3 13.26 11.32 3.28
CA ASP A 3 12.87 10.35 2.27
C ASP A 3 11.38 10.07 2.48
N GLU A 4 10.53 10.58 1.58
CA GLU A 4 9.11 10.21 1.56
C GLU A 4 9.04 8.71 1.28
N PHE A 5 8.68 7.94 2.30
CA PHE A 5 8.60 6.49 2.21
C PHE A 5 7.14 6.07 2.11
N HIS A 6 6.78 5.46 1.00
CA HIS A 6 5.43 5.01 0.73
C HIS A 6 5.35 3.50 0.85
N VAL A 7 4.59 3.02 1.84
CA VAL A 7 4.30 1.60 2.03
C VAL A 7 2.85 1.33 1.66
N SER A 8 2.66 0.46 0.69
CA SER A 8 1.34 0.10 0.18
C SER A 8 1.12 -1.41 0.21
N SER A 9 -0.10 -1.82 0.58
CA SER A 9 -0.52 -3.21 0.45
C SER A 9 -1.42 -3.36 -0.77
N LEU A 10 -1.13 -4.37 -1.59
CA LEU A 10 -1.87 -4.67 -2.81
C LEU A 10 -2.25 -6.14 -2.87
N VAL A 11 -3.44 -6.39 -3.42
CA VAL A 11 -3.98 -7.72 -3.65
C VAL A 11 -4.00 -7.98 -5.15
N VAL A 12 -3.31 -9.03 -5.57
CA VAL A 12 -3.25 -9.47 -6.96
C VAL A 12 -4.13 -10.71 -7.12
N HIS A 13 -5.25 -10.55 -7.80
CA HIS A 13 -6.01 -11.67 -8.33
C HIS A 13 -5.39 -12.17 -9.61
N CYS A 14 -5.06 -13.45 -9.65
CA CYS A 14 -4.52 -14.12 -10.82
C CYS A 14 -5.10 -15.52 -10.96
N ARG A 15 -4.88 -16.15 -12.12
CA ARG A 15 -5.26 -17.55 -12.31
C ARG A 15 -4.40 -18.44 -11.42
N LYS A 16 -5.02 -19.43 -10.75
CA LYS A 16 -4.34 -20.35 -9.84
C LYS A 16 -3.17 -21.09 -10.50
N GLU A 17 -3.31 -21.42 -11.78
CA GLU A 17 -2.27 -22.05 -12.61
C GLU A 17 -1.03 -21.15 -12.81
N CYS A 18 -1.21 -19.83 -12.83
CA CYS A 18 -0.13 -18.84 -13.00
C CYS A 18 0.37 -18.28 -11.67
N ALA A 19 -0.40 -18.42 -10.58
CA ALA A 19 -0.13 -17.77 -9.29
C ALA A 19 1.27 -18.09 -8.72
N GLY A 20 1.74 -19.33 -8.91
CA GLY A 20 3.10 -19.72 -8.48
C GLY A 20 4.20 -18.99 -9.25
N GLY A 21 4.04 -18.87 -10.57
CA GLY A 21 4.98 -18.15 -11.43
C GLY A 21 4.97 -16.65 -11.19
N ILE A 22 3.78 -16.06 -11.08
CA ILE A 22 3.61 -14.64 -10.76
C ILE A 22 4.22 -14.31 -9.40
N ALA A 23 3.96 -15.12 -8.37
CA ALA A 23 4.55 -14.93 -7.04
C ALA A 23 6.07 -15.07 -7.04
N ALA A 24 6.65 -15.90 -7.92
CA ALA A 24 8.10 -15.99 -8.07
C ALA A 24 8.68 -14.72 -8.70
N VAL A 25 8.06 -14.21 -9.77
CA VAL A 25 8.47 -12.96 -10.42
C VAL A 25 8.36 -11.78 -9.47
N LEU A 26 7.25 -11.62 -8.76
CA LEU A 26 7.05 -10.53 -7.81
C LEU A 26 8.11 -10.50 -6.71
N ARG A 27 8.55 -11.67 -6.21
CA ARG A 27 9.64 -11.76 -5.22
C ARG A 27 11.02 -11.37 -5.76
N THR A 28 11.19 -11.31 -7.08
CA THR A 28 12.43 -10.81 -7.70
C THR A 28 12.41 -9.31 -7.95
N MET A 29 11.24 -8.66 -7.82
CA MET A 29 11.12 -7.22 -7.97
C MET A 29 11.55 -6.52 -6.68
N GLU A 30 12.37 -5.49 -6.82
CA GLU A 30 12.83 -4.68 -5.68
C GLU A 30 11.66 -3.98 -4.99
N GLY A 31 11.61 -4.03 -3.66
CA GLY A 31 10.55 -3.39 -2.86
C GLY A 31 9.21 -4.13 -2.90
N MET A 32 9.14 -5.36 -3.42
CA MET A 32 7.93 -6.19 -3.39
C MET A 32 8.10 -7.45 -2.54
N GLU A 33 7.16 -7.67 -1.63
CA GLU A 33 7.11 -8.86 -0.79
C GLU A 33 5.77 -9.58 -0.90
N VAL A 34 5.79 -10.87 -1.22
CA VAL A 34 4.58 -11.70 -1.33
C VAL A 34 4.35 -12.49 -0.04
N HIS A 35 3.28 -12.17 0.68
CA HIS A 35 2.93 -12.76 1.97
C HIS A 35 2.19 -14.10 1.86
N GLY A 36 1.40 -14.31 0.79
CA GLY A 36 0.66 -15.55 0.63
C GLY A 36 -0.44 -15.52 -0.43
N GLY A 37 -1.31 -16.54 -0.41
CA GLY A 37 -2.51 -16.62 -1.24
C GLY A 37 -2.34 -17.25 -2.63
N VAL A 38 -1.19 -17.90 -2.88
CA VAL A 38 -0.88 -18.62 -4.13
C VAL A 38 -1.90 -19.73 -4.42
N ALA A 39 -2.28 -20.52 -3.42
CA ALA A 39 -3.23 -21.63 -3.57
C ALA A 39 -4.64 -21.17 -3.99
N GLU A 40 -5.00 -19.94 -3.64
CA GLU A 40 -6.31 -19.36 -3.96
C GLU A 40 -6.30 -18.49 -5.23
N GLY A 41 -5.12 -18.14 -5.76
CA GLY A 41 -4.98 -17.16 -6.84
C GLY A 41 -5.20 -15.72 -6.37
N LYS A 42 -5.02 -15.46 -5.07
CA LYS A 42 -5.22 -14.15 -4.43
C LYS A 42 -3.94 -13.74 -3.70
N LEU A 43 -2.97 -13.21 -4.42
CA LEU A 43 -1.67 -12.88 -3.83
C LEU A 43 -1.78 -11.61 -2.99
N VAL A 44 -1.35 -11.69 -1.73
CA VAL A 44 -1.18 -10.51 -0.86
C VAL A 44 0.26 -10.05 -0.95
N VAL A 45 0.47 -8.80 -1.32
CA VAL A 45 1.78 -8.23 -1.62
C VAL A 45 1.95 -6.89 -0.89
N THR A 46 3.13 -6.64 -0.34
CA THR A 46 3.54 -5.32 0.14
C THR A 46 4.47 -4.70 -0.88
N LEU A 47 4.28 -3.41 -1.15
CA LEU A 47 5.10 -2.59 -2.03
C LEU A 47 5.66 -1.41 -1.23
N GLU A 48 6.97 -1.24 -1.29
CA GLU A 48 7.71 -0.12 -0.73
C GLU A 48 8.32 0.71 -1.86
N THR A 49 8.08 2.02 -1.84
CA THR A 49 8.49 2.95 -2.90
C THR A 49 8.85 4.32 -2.33
N ALA A 50 9.63 5.09 -3.08
CA ALA A 50 10.04 6.44 -2.67
C ALA A 50 9.04 7.53 -3.08
N SER A 51 8.01 7.19 -3.86
CA SER A 51 7.04 8.17 -4.37
C SER A 51 5.73 7.50 -4.79
N GLU A 52 4.62 8.25 -4.70
CA GLU A 52 3.29 7.79 -5.16
C GLU A 52 3.28 7.39 -6.64
N GLY A 53 4.04 8.09 -7.50
CA GLY A 53 4.14 7.76 -8.92
C GLY A 53 4.66 6.34 -9.18
N GLU A 54 5.67 5.90 -8.42
CA GLU A 54 6.22 4.55 -8.54
C GLU A 54 5.18 3.49 -8.17
N ILE A 55 4.30 3.77 -7.21
CA ILE A 55 3.24 2.85 -6.81
C ILE A 55 2.30 2.57 -7.97
N VAL A 56 1.89 3.62 -8.68
CA VAL A 56 1.01 3.51 -9.84
C VAL A 56 1.70 2.76 -10.97
N GLU A 57 2.97 3.05 -11.25
CA GLU A 57 3.75 2.33 -12.26
C GLU A 57 3.89 0.84 -11.94
N ARG A 58 4.24 0.51 -10.69
CA ARG A 58 4.37 -0.87 -10.22
C ARG A 58 3.03 -1.60 -10.24
N LEU A 59 1.95 -0.94 -9.82
CA LEU A 59 0.60 -1.50 -9.90
C LEU A 59 0.23 -1.82 -11.35
N ASN A 60 0.47 -0.89 -12.29
CA ASN A 60 0.21 -1.10 -13.71
C ASN A 60 1.06 -2.23 -14.30
N ALA A 61 2.34 -2.31 -13.93
CA ALA A 61 3.21 -3.41 -14.36
C ALA A 61 2.65 -4.77 -13.93
N VAL A 62 2.16 -4.88 -12.69
CA VAL A 62 1.52 -6.11 -12.19
C VAL A 62 0.22 -6.41 -12.92
N GLN A 63 -0.62 -5.40 -13.20
CA GLN A 63 -1.87 -5.59 -13.95
C GLN A 63 -1.65 -6.11 -15.38
N LEU A 64 -0.52 -5.76 -15.99
CA LEU A 64 -0.16 -6.18 -17.35
C LEU A 64 0.48 -7.58 -17.42
N MET A 65 0.74 -8.23 -16.28
CA MET A 65 1.33 -9.57 -16.27
C MET A 65 0.34 -10.62 -16.78
N ASP A 66 0.83 -11.53 -17.63
CA ASP A 66 0.02 -12.63 -18.13
C ASP A 66 -0.51 -13.52 -17.00
N GLY A 67 -1.84 -13.69 -16.98
CA GLY A 67 -2.53 -14.47 -15.96
C GLY A 67 -3.00 -13.67 -14.75
N VAL A 68 -2.68 -12.38 -14.66
CA VAL A 68 -3.31 -11.45 -13.70
C VAL A 68 -4.70 -11.08 -14.20
N LEU A 69 -5.67 -11.12 -13.28
CA LEU A 69 -7.07 -10.79 -13.52
C LEU A 69 -7.40 -9.39 -13.00
N ALA A 70 -6.82 -9.04 -11.84
CA ALA A 70 -6.92 -7.71 -11.25
C ALA A 70 -5.77 -7.51 -10.26
N ALA A 71 -5.29 -6.28 -10.13
CA ALA A 71 -4.44 -5.88 -9.00
C ALA A 71 -5.06 -4.63 -8.38
N THR A 72 -5.27 -4.66 -7.06
CA THR A 72 -5.95 -3.58 -6.33
C THR A 72 -5.13 -3.18 -5.13
N LEU A 73 -4.93 -1.88 -4.97
CA LEU A 73 -4.28 -1.31 -3.81
C LEU A 73 -5.30 -1.21 -2.67
N VAL A 74 -5.00 -1.86 -1.55
CA VAL A 74 -5.90 -1.98 -0.38
C VAL A 74 -5.56 -0.97 0.70
N PHE A 75 -4.29 -0.63 0.83
CA PHE A 75 -3.81 0.28 1.87
C PHE A 75 -2.66 1.12 1.34
N HIS A 76 -2.69 2.43 1.62
CA HIS A 76 -1.63 3.37 1.29
C HIS A 76 -1.30 4.19 2.55
N GLN A 77 -0.08 4.07 3.05
CA GLN A 77 0.45 4.92 4.12
C GLN A 77 1.64 5.70 3.57
N PHE A 78 1.58 7.01 3.71
CA PHE A 78 2.66 7.94 3.39
C PHE A 78 3.08 8.64 4.68
N ASP A 79 4.39 8.76 4.91
CA ASP A 79 4.93 9.56 6.01
C ASP A 79 5.38 10.90 5.42
N ALA A 80 4.55 11.92 5.58
CA ALA A 80 4.92 13.27 5.17
C ALA A 80 5.87 13.86 6.23
N PRO A 81 6.96 14.55 5.83
CA PRO A 81 7.79 15.25 6.81
C PRO A 81 6.94 16.26 7.58
N ASP A 82 6.99 16.15 8.90
CA ASP A 82 6.34 17.07 9.84
C ASP A 82 6.71 18.52 9.50
N SER A 83 5.80 19.22 8.82
CA SER A 83 5.87 20.67 8.71
C SER A 83 5.39 21.23 10.04
N SER A 84 6.30 21.36 10.99
CA SER A 84 6.08 22.15 12.18
C SER A 84 6.03 23.63 11.76
N ASP A 85 4.84 24.17 11.45
CA ASP A 85 4.44 25.49 11.97
C ASP A 85 2.95 25.85 11.80
N ALA A 86 2.35 26.18 12.94
CA ALA A 86 1.23 27.08 13.21
C ALA A 86 0.02 27.19 12.26
N SER A 87 -1.09 26.57 12.68
CA SER A 87 -2.40 27.23 12.62
C SER A 87 -3.10 27.17 13.98
N THR A 88 -3.10 28.30 14.66
CA THR A 88 -3.88 28.64 15.85
C THR A 88 -5.37 28.32 15.64
N GLY A 89 -5.85 27.27 16.31
CA GLY A 89 -7.27 26.95 16.47
C GLY A 89 -7.66 27.01 17.94
N SER A 90 -7.96 28.23 18.41
CA SER A 90 -8.41 28.54 19.76
C SER A 90 -9.76 27.88 20.13
N CYS A 91 -9.88 27.49 21.40
CA CYS A 91 -11.12 27.34 22.21
C CYS A 91 -12.02 26.12 21.89
N LYS A 92 -12.36 25.23 22.84
CA LYS A 92 -12.77 25.49 24.24
C LYS A 92 -12.39 24.33 25.18
N PRO A 93 -12.21 24.61 26.49
CA PRO A 93 -12.06 23.59 27.52
C PRO A 93 -13.39 22.86 27.76
N TRP A 94 -13.36 21.52 27.78
CA TRP A 94 -14.46 20.68 28.24
C TRP A 94 -14.59 20.85 29.76
N ASN A 95 -15.33 21.88 30.17
CA ASN A 95 -15.55 22.17 31.58
C ASN A 95 -16.67 21.27 32.11
N SER A 96 -16.29 20.44 33.07
CA SER A 96 -17.13 19.75 34.03
C SER A 96 -18.27 20.62 34.60
N ARG A 97 -19.53 20.14 34.54
CA ARG A 97 -20.50 20.10 35.66
C ARG A 97 -21.90 19.66 35.21
N VAL A 98 -22.39 18.63 35.93
CA VAL A 98 -23.74 18.48 36.54
C VAL A 98 -24.96 18.72 35.65
N VAL A 99 -25.77 17.67 35.49
CA VAL A 99 -27.23 17.79 35.60
C VAL A 99 -27.77 16.60 36.38
N THR A 100 -28.65 16.95 37.32
CA THR A 100 -29.32 16.20 38.38
C THR A 100 -30.17 15.02 37.89
#